data_AF-A0A928E9S7-F1
#
_entry.id   AF-A0A928E9S7-F1
#
_cell.length_a   1.000
_cell.length_b   1.000
_cell.length_c   1.000
_cell.angle_alpha   90.00
_cell.angle_beta   90.00
_cell.angle_gamma   90.00
#
_symmetry.space_group_name_H-M   'P 1'
#
loop_
_entity.id
_entity.type
_entity.pdbx_description
1 polymer ?
#
loop_
_entity_poly.entity_id
_entity_poly.type
_entity_poly.pdbx_seq_one_letter_code
_entity_poly.pdbx_strand_id
1 'polypeptide(L)'
;RECGLWVEAAWKRGARFDAWTELFNKNAWDEAAMQVGIDPIRIARATYSSDTVMPWSHISTGVSTDFLKKERERAYAEITTPDCTFDACSACGACASLRASNMLAGERNG
;
A
#
# COMPACT_ATOMS: atom_id res chain seq x y z
N ARG A 1 -2.59 -13.63 -9.42
CA ARG A 1 -2.09 -14.85 -10.13
C ARG A 1 -1.09 -14.50 -11.23
N GLU A 2 -1.20 -13.33 -11.86
CA GLU A 2 -0.36 -12.91 -13.00
C GLU A 2 1.15 -12.82 -12.69
N CYS A 3 1.55 -12.36 -11.50
CA CYS A 3 2.99 -12.22 -11.17
C CYS A 3 3.68 -13.52 -10.72
N GLY A 4 2.95 -14.64 -10.56
CA GLY A 4 3.54 -15.88 -10.01
C GLY A 4 4.67 -16.44 -10.88
N LEU A 5 4.48 -16.43 -12.19
CA LEU A 5 5.49 -16.88 -13.16
C LEU A 5 6.75 -16.02 -13.13
N TRP A 6 6.59 -14.71 -12.91
CA TRP A 6 7.72 -13.79 -12.82
C TRP A 6 8.57 -14.05 -11.59
N VAL A 7 7.92 -14.24 -10.43
CA VAL A 7 8.59 -14.60 -9.17
C VAL A 7 9.32 -15.93 -9.30
N GLU A 8 8.67 -16.95 -9.89
CA GLU A 8 9.29 -18.26 -10.11
C GLU A 8 10.52 -18.17 -11.03
N ALA A 9 10.40 -17.41 -12.13
CA ALA A 9 11.49 -17.20 -13.08
C ALA A 9 12.68 -16.44 -12.48
N ALA A 10 12.44 -15.45 -11.60
CA ALA A 10 13.48 -14.76 -10.85
C ALA A 10 14.15 -15.69 -9.83
N TRP A 11 13.35 -16.48 -9.11
CA TRP A 11 13.84 -17.48 -8.16
C TRP A 11 14.74 -18.53 -8.85
N LYS A 12 14.38 -19.01 -10.05
CA LYS A 12 15.22 -19.93 -10.84
C LYS A 12 16.56 -19.31 -11.27
N ARG A 13 16.64 -17.98 -11.34
CA ARG A 13 17.86 -17.20 -11.66
C ARG A 13 18.71 -16.83 -10.43
N GLY A 14 18.34 -17.34 -9.25
CA GLY A 14 19.11 -17.10 -8.02
C GLY A 14 18.69 -15.86 -7.24
N ALA A 15 17.56 -15.22 -7.56
CA ALA A 15 16.99 -14.16 -6.73
C ALA A 15 16.65 -14.72 -5.33
N ARG A 16 17.36 -14.25 -4.30
CA ARG A 16 17.25 -14.72 -2.90
C ARG A 16 17.61 -13.56 -1.99
N PHE A 17 16.97 -13.52 -0.82
CA PHE A 17 17.20 -12.47 0.18
C PHE A 17 17.05 -11.04 -0.36
N ASP A 18 16.17 -10.84 -1.35
CA ASP A 18 15.94 -9.54 -2.02
C ASP A 18 15.36 -8.45 -1.10
N ALA A 19 14.99 -8.78 0.14
CA ALA A 19 14.61 -7.80 1.15
C ALA A 19 15.80 -7.01 1.72
N TRP A 20 17.03 -7.51 1.53
CA TRP A 20 18.27 -6.84 1.90
C TRP A 20 18.89 -6.21 0.66
N THR A 21 19.05 -4.89 0.66
CA THR A 21 19.49 -4.11 -0.51
C THR A 21 20.81 -4.63 -1.09
N GLU A 22 21.73 -5.06 -0.23
CA GLU A 22 23.05 -5.60 -0.59
C GLU A 22 22.98 -6.98 -1.27
N LEU A 23 21.87 -7.70 -1.13
CA LEU A 23 21.63 -9.01 -1.75
C LEU A 23 20.63 -8.93 -2.91
N PHE A 24 20.05 -7.75 -3.18
CA PHE A 24 19.05 -7.58 -4.22
C PHE A 24 19.64 -7.83 -5.62
N ASN A 25 19.17 -8.88 -6.28
CA ASN A 25 19.64 -9.25 -7.62
C ASN A 25 18.70 -8.70 -8.70
N LYS A 26 18.87 -7.43 -9.05
CA LYS A 26 18.04 -6.76 -10.07
C LYS A 26 18.06 -7.48 -11.43
N ASN A 27 19.21 -7.97 -11.86
CA ASN A 27 19.35 -8.63 -13.18
C ASN A 27 18.46 -9.88 -13.27
N ALA A 28 18.39 -10.69 -12.20
CA ALA A 28 17.52 -11.85 -12.16
C ALA A 28 16.03 -11.49 -12.35
N TRP A 29 15.59 -10.35 -11.81
CA TRP A 29 14.22 -9.85 -11.94
C TRP A 29 13.92 -9.27 -13.33
N ASP A 30 14.85 -8.49 -13.89
CA ASP A 30 14.71 -7.90 -15.22
C ASP A 30 14.64 -8.99 -16.31
N GLU A 31 15.55 -9.97 -16.27
CA GLU A 31 15.56 -11.08 -17.22
C GLU A 31 14.33 -11.99 -17.06
N ALA A 32 13.88 -12.21 -15.83
CA ALA A 32 12.66 -12.96 -15.57
C ALA A 32 11.44 -12.24 -16.16
N ALA A 33 11.36 -10.91 -16.02
CA ALA A 33 10.30 -10.09 -16.60
C ALA A 33 10.27 -10.22 -18.14
N MET A 34 11.44 -10.11 -18.78
CA MET A 34 11.59 -10.31 -20.22
C MET A 34 11.14 -11.72 -20.65
N GLN A 35 11.52 -12.77 -19.90
CA GLN A 35 11.14 -14.14 -20.22
C GLN A 35 9.62 -14.35 -20.19
N VAL A 36 8.94 -13.78 -19.19
CA VAL A 36 7.49 -14.00 -19.01
C VAL A 36 6.64 -12.95 -19.75
N GLY A 37 7.26 -12.00 -20.44
CA GLY A 37 6.57 -10.94 -21.17
C GLY A 37 5.91 -9.89 -20.27
N ILE A 38 6.42 -9.70 -19.04
CA ILE A 38 5.95 -8.67 -18.13
C ILE A 38 6.81 -7.42 -18.31
N ASP A 39 6.15 -6.26 -18.39
CA ASP A 39 6.81 -4.95 -18.36
C ASP A 39 6.59 -4.30 -16.97
N PRO A 40 7.61 -4.32 -16.09
CA PRO A 40 7.51 -3.75 -14.76
C PRO A 40 7.31 -2.23 -14.78
N ILE A 41 7.90 -1.54 -15.75
CA ILE A 41 7.83 -0.07 -15.84
C ILE A 41 6.42 0.36 -16.22
N ARG A 42 5.77 -0.36 -17.14
CA ARG A 42 4.37 -0.13 -17.49
C ARG A 42 3.45 -0.35 -16.29
N ILE A 43 3.67 -1.41 -15.50
CA ILE A 43 2.87 -1.69 -14.30
C ILE A 43 3.08 -0.60 -13.25
N ALA A 44 4.32 -0.18 -13.00
CA ALA A 44 4.66 0.83 -12.00
C ALA A 44 4.11 2.22 -12.34
N ARG A 45 3.98 2.54 -13.64
CA ARG A 45 3.42 3.81 -14.13
C ARG A 45 1.91 3.76 -14.37
N ALA A 46 1.27 2.63 -14.13
CA ALA A 46 -0.17 2.50 -14.34
C ALA A 46 -0.95 3.40 -13.39
N THR A 47 -1.97 4.08 -13.93
CA THR A 47 -2.94 4.82 -13.13
C THR A 47 -4.20 3.98 -13.03
N TYR A 48 -4.70 3.80 -11.81
CA TYR A 48 -5.91 3.03 -11.54
C TYR A 48 -7.05 3.96 -11.12
N SER A 49 -8.24 3.68 -11.65
CA SER A 49 -9.49 4.29 -11.21
C SER A 49 -9.69 4.01 -9.71
N SER A 50 -10.32 4.94 -8.99
CA SER A 50 -10.72 4.78 -7.59
C SER A 50 -11.62 3.56 -7.39
N ASP A 51 -12.36 3.12 -8.41
CA ASP A 51 -13.23 1.95 -8.35
C ASP A 51 -12.54 0.62 -8.70
N THR A 52 -11.25 0.66 -9.03
CA THR A 52 -10.49 -0.55 -9.33
C THR A 52 -10.27 -1.36 -8.06
N VAL A 53 -10.70 -2.62 -8.06
CA VAL A 53 -10.42 -3.56 -6.97
C VAL A 53 -8.95 -3.99 -7.06
N MET A 54 -8.14 -3.50 -6.13
CA MET A 54 -6.71 -3.83 -6.07
C MET A 54 -6.47 -5.26 -5.57
N PRO A 55 -5.36 -5.91 -5.96
CA PRO A 55 -5.04 -7.26 -5.49
C PRO A 55 -4.85 -7.34 -3.97
N TRP A 56 -4.50 -6.25 -3.30
CA TRP A 56 -4.40 -6.14 -1.84
C TRP A 56 -5.70 -5.67 -1.16
N SER A 57 -6.82 -5.53 -1.88
CA SER A 57 -8.10 -5.07 -1.31
C SER A 57 -8.67 -5.96 -0.20
N HIS A 58 -8.20 -7.19 -0.09
CA HIS A 58 -8.55 -8.12 0.99
C HIS A 58 -7.85 -7.80 2.32
N ILE A 59 -6.83 -6.94 2.31
CA ILE A 59 -6.14 -6.50 3.53
C ILE A 59 -6.95 -5.36 4.15
N SER A 60 -7.42 -5.56 5.38
CA SER A 60 -8.14 -4.54 6.14
C SER A 60 -7.23 -3.88 7.16
N THR A 61 -7.24 -2.54 7.18
CA THR A 61 -6.61 -1.72 8.23
C THR A 61 -7.64 -1.20 9.25
N GLY A 62 -8.91 -1.60 9.13
CA GLY A 62 -10.03 -1.03 9.88
C GLY A 62 -10.56 0.29 9.33
N VAL A 63 -9.85 0.94 8.41
CA VAL A 63 -10.30 2.12 7.68
C VAL A 63 -11.18 1.71 6.50
N SER A 64 -12.27 2.44 6.25
CA SER A 64 -13.17 2.17 5.14
C SER A 64 -12.54 2.51 3.78
N THR A 65 -12.84 1.71 2.75
CA THR A 65 -12.39 1.96 1.38
C THR A 65 -12.93 3.29 0.84
N ASP A 66 -14.17 3.65 1.18
CA ASP A 66 -14.78 4.93 0.79
C ASP A 66 -14.03 6.13 1.40
N PHE A 67 -13.56 6.01 2.63
CA PHE A 67 -12.70 7.04 3.23
C PHE A 67 -11.38 7.16 2.47
N LEU A 68 -10.71 6.04 2.14
CA LEU A 68 -9.46 6.06 1.37
C LEU A 68 -9.62 6.68 -0.02
N LYS A 69 -10.75 6.45 -0.70
CA LYS A 69 -11.07 7.10 -1.98
C LYS A 69 -11.15 8.62 -1.84
N LYS A 70 -11.91 9.10 -0.84
CA LYS A 70 -12.03 10.54 -0.54
C LYS A 70 -10.67 11.15 -0.16
N GLU A 71 -9.87 10.42 0.62
CA GLU A 71 -8.56 10.90 1.04
C GLU A 71 -7.59 11.03 -0.13
N ARG A 72 -7.66 10.11 -1.10
CA ARG A 72 -6.91 10.22 -2.35
C ARG A 72 -7.31 11.46 -3.15
N GLU A 73 -8.60 11.77 -3.23
CA GLU A 73 -9.09 12.99 -3.90
C GLU A 73 -8.61 14.26 -3.20
N ARG A 74 -8.69 14.30 -1.86
CA ARG A 74 -8.16 15.41 -1.04
C ARG A 74 -6.66 15.60 -1.24
N ALA A 75 -5.89 14.51 -1.27
CA ALA A 75 -4.46 14.55 -1.49
C ALA A 75 -4.09 15.15 -2.86
N TYR A 76 -4.82 14.79 -3.92
CA TYR A 76 -4.63 15.42 -5.23
C TYR A 76 -5.03 16.90 -5.26
N ALA A 77 -5.91 17.34 -4.37
CA ALA A 77 -6.29 18.73 -4.18
C ALA A 77 -5.41 19.48 -3.17
N GLU A 78 -4.36 18.84 -2.64
CA GLU A 78 -3.46 19.40 -1.62
C GLU A 78 -4.18 19.80 -0.30
N ILE A 79 -5.29 19.13 0.01
CA ILE A 79 -6.09 19.38 1.22
C ILE A 79 -5.73 18.34 2.29
N THR A 80 -5.31 18.80 3.46
CA THR A 80 -5.02 17.93 4.61
C THR A 80 -6.28 17.56 5.37
N THR A 81 -6.31 16.37 5.96
CA THR A 81 -7.40 15.94 6.86
C THR A 81 -7.07 16.34 8.31
N PRO A 82 -8.01 17.00 9.03
CA PRO A 82 -7.81 17.41 10.41
C PRO A 82 -7.56 16.25 11.38
N ASP A 83 -6.96 16.56 12.53
CA ASP A 83 -6.65 15.57 13.54
C ASP A 83 -7.88 15.20 14.38
N CYS A 84 -8.48 14.05 14.06
CA CYS A 84 -9.64 13.51 14.79
C CYS A 84 -9.37 13.09 16.25
N THR A 85 -8.13 13.24 16.74
CA THR A 85 -7.78 13.03 18.14
C THR A 85 -8.38 14.11 19.03
N PHE A 86 -8.34 15.37 18.56
CA PHE A 86 -8.79 16.56 19.28
C PHE A 86 -9.94 17.28 18.58
N ASP A 87 -9.99 17.20 17.24
CA ASP A 87 -11.03 17.80 16.42
C ASP A 87 -12.19 16.82 16.14
N ALA A 88 -13.09 17.21 15.24
CA ALA A 88 -14.19 16.38 14.79
C ALA A 88 -13.70 15.07 14.15
N CYS A 89 -14.45 14.00 14.37
CA CYS A 89 -14.17 12.69 13.80
C CYS A 89 -14.14 12.73 12.26
N SER A 90 -13.05 12.25 11.66
CA SER A 90 -12.90 12.17 10.19
C SER A 90 -13.74 11.05 9.55
N ALA A 91 -14.50 10.30 10.35
CA ALA A 91 -15.36 9.19 9.93
C ALA A 91 -14.63 8.11 9.09
N CYS A 92 -13.35 7.84 9.40
CA CYS A 92 -12.54 6.87 8.67
C CYS A 92 -12.94 5.40 8.94
N GLY A 93 -13.70 5.14 10.00
CA GLY A 93 -14.16 3.80 10.39
C GLY A 93 -13.19 3.01 11.28
N ALA A 94 -11.96 3.48 11.50
CA ALA A 94 -10.94 2.76 12.27
C ALA A 94 -11.38 2.46 13.70
N CYS A 95 -11.82 3.47 14.47
CA CYS A 95 -12.24 3.29 15.86
C CYS A 95 -13.40 2.29 16.00
N ALA A 96 -14.39 2.35 15.11
CA ALA A 96 -15.53 1.44 15.13
C ALA A 96 -15.12 0.01 14.75
N SER A 97 -14.35 -0.16 13.67
CA SER A 97 -13.93 -1.47 13.16
C SER A 97 -12.97 -2.19 14.11
N LEU A 98 -12.05 -1.44 14.73
CA LEU A 98 -11.04 -1.98 15.64
C LEU A 98 -11.48 -1.99 17.11
N ARG A 99 -12.68 -1.45 17.42
CA ARG A 99 -13.16 -1.23 18.79
C ARG A 99 -12.14 -0.45 19.63
N ALA A 100 -11.55 0.56 19.01
CA ALA A 100 -10.53 1.39 19.61
C ALA A 100 -11.14 2.72 20.09
N SER A 101 -10.58 3.24 21.18
CA SER A 101 -10.91 4.55 21.74
C SER A 101 -9.62 5.35 21.94
N ASN A 102 -9.69 6.66 21.74
CA ASN A 102 -8.55 7.53 22.02
C ASN A 102 -8.23 7.50 23.52
N MET A 103 -7.00 7.10 23.87
CA MET A 103 -6.46 7.25 25.21
C MET A 103 -5.32 8.26 25.15
N LEU A 104 -5.56 9.46 25.65
CA LEU A 104 -4.57 10.52 25.68
C LEU A 104 -3.74 10.37 26.96
N ALA A 105 -2.43 10.15 26.81
CA ALA A 105 -1.52 10.37 27.92
C ALA A 105 -1.62 11.85 28.29
N GLY A 106 -1.88 12.17 29.56
CA GLY A 106 -1.97 13.55 30.03
C GLY A 106 -0.70 14.34 29.76
N GLU A 107 -0.73 15.66 30.03
CA GLU A 107 0.45 16.51 29.87
C GLU A 107 1.66 15.92 30.61
N ARG A 108 2.77 15.76 29.89
CA ARG A 108 4.08 15.53 30.51
C ARG A 108 4.48 16.81 31.23
N ASN A 109 4.08 16.95 32.48
CA ASN A 109 4.63 17.97 33.37
C ASN A 109 6.10 17.65 33.60
N GLY A 110 6.97 18.42 32.93
CA GLY A 110 8.41 18.44 33.17
C GLY A 110 8.78 19.39 34.29
#